data_AF-A0AAU2MY52-F1
#
_entry.id   AF-A0AAU2MY52-F1
#
_cell.length_a   1.000
_cell.length_b   1.000
_cell.length_c   1.000
_cell.angle_alpha   90.00
_cell.angle_beta   90.00
_cell.angle_gamma   90.00
#
_symmetry.space_group_name_H-M   'P 1'
#
loop_
_entity.id
_entity.type
_entity.pdbx_description
1 polymer ?
#
loop_
_entity_poly.entity_id
_entity_poly.type
_entity_poly.pdbx_seq_one_letter_code
_entity_poly.pdbx_strand_id
1 'polypeptide(L)'
;MGDDRHDRLRTAPADPERRAIHTSTPRRSLKRLLRHSEVLALLLATSFAVTSCGSEPHGTEELEASDITGTWQSNKGGRVVFTEDGAVSFGNITQDRYCVPENMRNAVPRASGDGTWTFDTVPDERPGVRIEFATGHERPAHCALNAIWVGKRPYDQMYLRQDDGKRERYTRDSTAH
;
A
#
# COMPACT_ATOMS: atom_id res chain seq x y z
N MET A 1 33.22 43.59 -26.39
CA MET A 1 34.41 44.26 -25.83
C MET A 1 34.33 44.10 -24.32
N GLY A 2 35.26 43.36 -23.74
CA GLY A 2 35.26 42.94 -22.33
C GLY A 2 35.66 41.46 -22.24
N ASP A 3 36.96 41.24 -22.18
CA ASP A 3 37.70 39.98 -22.31
C ASP A 3 38.15 39.44 -20.93
N ASP A 4 38.74 38.25 -20.95
CA ASP A 4 39.60 37.59 -19.94
C ASP A 4 38.95 36.96 -18.70
N ARG A 5 38.86 35.61 -18.64
CA ARG A 5 39.91 34.61 -18.34
C ARG A 5 40.44 34.67 -16.91
N HIS A 6 40.18 33.61 -16.14
CA HIS A 6 41.23 32.88 -15.46
C HIS A 6 40.86 31.41 -15.22
N ASP A 7 41.64 30.55 -15.88
CA ASP A 7 41.89 29.15 -15.53
C ASP A 7 42.24 28.95 -14.05
N ARG A 8 41.84 27.80 -13.50
CA ARG A 8 42.81 26.88 -12.85
C ARG A 8 42.23 25.48 -12.67
N LEU A 9 42.77 24.57 -13.47
CA LEU A 9 42.85 23.13 -13.25
C LEU A 9 43.35 22.78 -11.84
N ARG A 10 42.81 21.70 -11.24
CA ARG A 10 43.63 20.71 -10.55
C ARG A 10 42.97 19.32 -10.51
N THR A 11 43.78 18.38 -10.93
CA THR A 11 43.57 16.94 -11.18
C THR A 11 43.52 16.11 -9.89
N ALA A 12 42.90 14.93 -10.01
CA ALA A 12 42.73 13.84 -9.03
C ALA A 12 44.04 13.29 -8.40
N PRO A 13 43.97 12.34 -7.44
CA PRO A 13 43.90 10.93 -7.83
C PRO A 13 43.03 10.02 -6.93
N ALA A 14 42.74 8.83 -7.48
CA ALA A 14 42.26 7.64 -6.79
C ALA A 14 43.36 7.00 -5.93
N ASP A 15 42.99 6.19 -4.92
CA ASP A 15 43.67 4.91 -4.68
C ASP A 15 42.80 3.93 -3.86
N PRO A 16 42.88 2.61 -4.13
CA PRO A 16 42.17 1.51 -3.47
C PRO A 16 43.07 0.80 -2.43
N GLU A 17 42.52 -0.14 -1.67
CA GLU A 17 43.13 -1.41 -1.22
C GLU A 17 42.28 -1.97 -0.07
N ARG A 18 41.60 -3.12 -0.24
CA ARG A 18 42.13 -4.46 0.04
C ARG A 18 42.83 -4.59 1.40
N ARG A 19 42.21 -5.35 2.31
CA ARG A 19 42.87 -6.48 2.98
C ARG A 19 41.84 -7.42 3.61
N ALA A 20 41.74 -8.60 3.00
CA ALA A 20 41.37 -9.84 3.68
C ALA A 20 42.57 -10.32 4.51
N ILE A 21 42.33 -11.18 5.51
CA ILE A 21 42.95 -12.51 5.70
C ILE A 21 42.93 -12.92 7.19
N HIS A 22 42.35 -14.11 7.37
CA HIS A 22 42.65 -15.21 8.29
C HIS A 22 43.18 -14.97 9.71
N THR A 23 42.65 -15.81 10.60
CA THR A 23 43.33 -16.83 11.44
C THR A 23 42.66 -16.82 12.81
N SER A 24 42.47 -17.89 13.57
CA SER A 24 42.69 -19.32 13.42
C SER A 24 41.99 -19.96 14.63
N THR A 25 41.30 -21.07 14.42
CA THR A 25 40.79 -21.97 15.47
C THR A 25 41.95 -22.52 16.32
N PRO A 26 41.77 -22.69 17.64
CA PRO A 26 42.47 -23.73 18.37
C PRO A 26 41.50 -24.79 18.90
N ARG A 27 41.66 -26.00 18.36
CA ARG A 27 41.33 -27.28 19.02
C ARG A 27 42.20 -27.43 20.27
N ARG A 28 41.58 -27.81 21.40
CA ARG A 28 42.10 -28.60 22.53
C ARG A 28 40.96 -28.62 23.57
N SER A 29 40.64 -29.67 24.29
CA SER A 29 41.19 -31.00 24.46
C SER A 29 40.11 -31.77 25.21
N LEU A 30 39.78 -32.98 24.75
CA LEU A 30 38.99 -33.91 25.56
C LEU A 30 39.74 -34.19 26.88
N LYS A 31 39.07 -33.97 28.01
CA LYS A 31 39.33 -34.67 29.26
C LYS A 31 38.02 -35.21 29.79
N ARG A 32 37.85 -36.53 29.63
CA ARG A 32 36.87 -37.35 30.35
C ARG A 32 37.21 -37.35 31.83
N LEU A 33 36.24 -37.06 32.70
CA LEU A 33 36.06 -37.65 34.04
C LEU A 33 34.55 -37.50 34.36
N LEU A 34 33.75 -38.53 34.11
CA LEU A 34 33.22 -39.51 35.07
C LEU A 34 32.41 -38.94 36.26
N ARG A 35 31.13 -39.36 36.26
CA ARG A 35 30.25 -39.69 37.41
C ARG A 35 29.82 -38.52 38.29
N HIS A 36 28.51 -38.25 38.34
CA HIS A 36 27.62 -38.83 39.35
C HIS A 36 26.15 -38.53 39.01
N SER A 37 25.30 -39.45 39.45
CA SER A 37 23.85 -39.50 39.33
C SER A 37 23.14 -38.19 39.61
N GLU A 38 22.09 -37.90 38.84
CA GLU A 38 20.74 -37.66 39.38
C GLU A 38 19.75 -37.51 38.22
N VAL A 39 18.90 -38.52 38.07
CA VAL A 39 17.68 -38.43 37.26
C VAL A 39 16.68 -37.68 38.13
N LEU A 40 16.52 -36.38 37.89
CA LEU A 40 15.38 -35.62 38.40
C LEU A 40 14.51 -35.21 37.22
N ALA A 41 13.71 -36.18 36.76
CA ALA A 41 12.58 -35.92 35.88
C ALA A 41 11.45 -35.32 36.71
N LEU A 42 11.27 -34.00 36.65
CA LEU A 42 10.05 -33.34 37.09
C LEU A 42 9.52 -32.50 35.93
N LEU A 43 8.59 -33.13 35.20
CA LEU A 43 7.76 -32.55 34.15
C LEU A 43 6.92 -31.42 34.77
N LEU A 44 7.36 -30.17 34.62
CA LEU A 44 6.50 -29.01 34.79
C LEU A 44 5.76 -28.76 33.47
N ALA A 45 4.68 -29.50 33.28
CA ALA A 45 3.65 -29.18 32.30
C ALA A 45 2.75 -28.08 32.88
N THR A 46 3.15 -26.82 32.74
CA THR A 46 2.24 -25.69 32.90
C THR A 46 1.88 -25.17 31.52
N SER A 47 0.70 -25.62 31.07
CA SER A 47 0.04 -25.17 29.86
C SER A 47 -0.22 -23.66 29.95
N PHE A 48 0.64 -22.86 29.32
CA PHE A 48 0.28 -21.49 28.98
C PHE A 48 -0.81 -21.58 27.92
N ALA A 49 -2.07 -21.45 28.35
CA ALA A 49 -3.15 -21.04 27.48
C ALA A 49 -2.85 -19.61 27.04
N VAL A 50 -2.04 -19.46 25.98
CA VAL A 50 -1.97 -18.22 25.23
C VAL A 50 -3.36 -18.10 24.61
N THR A 51 -4.23 -17.31 25.23
CA THR A 51 -5.40 -16.76 24.57
C THR A 51 -4.85 -15.90 23.44
N SER A 52 -4.61 -16.53 22.30
CA SER A 52 -4.45 -15.85 21.03
C SER A 52 -5.76 -15.08 20.85
N CYS A 53 -5.72 -13.80 21.23
CA CYS A 53 -6.63 -12.82 20.69
C CYS A 53 -6.26 -12.75 19.21
N GLY A 54 -6.77 -13.73 18.45
CA GLY A 54 -6.67 -13.75 17.02
C GLY A 54 -7.42 -12.52 16.56
N SER A 55 -6.68 -11.44 16.28
CA SER A 55 -7.02 -10.61 15.14
C SER A 55 -7.11 -11.60 13.99
N GLU A 56 -8.34 -12.00 13.63
CA GLU A 56 -8.54 -12.76 12.40
C GLU A 56 -7.71 -12.03 11.35
N PRO A 57 -6.73 -12.70 10.71
CA PRO A 57 -6.07 -12.12 9.56
C PRO A 57 -7.20 -11.66 8.66
N HIS A 58 -7.31 -10.35 8.39
CA HIS A 58 -8.25 -9.85 7.41
C HIS A 58 -8.10 -10.76 6.20
N GLY A 59 -9.15 -11.54 5.93
CA GLY A 59 -9.03 -12.72 5.09
C GLY A 59 -8.28 -12.37 3.81
N THR A 60 -7.38 -13.26 3.41
CA THR A 60 -6.66 -13.22 2.13
C THR A 60 -7.62 -13.47 0.97
N GLU A 61 -8.77 -12.81 0.99
CA GLU A 61 -9.75 -12.84 -0.07
C GLU A 61 -9.11 -12.15 -1.26
N GLU A 62 -8.70 -12.96 -2.23
CA GLU A 62 -8.22 -12.50 -3.52
C GLU A 62 -9.36 -11.74 -4.20
N LEU A 63 -9.03 -10.53 -4.66
CA LEU A 63 -9.99 -9.63 -5.28
C LEU A 63 -9.99 -9.88 -6.79
N GLU A 64 -11.14 -10.29 -7.33
CA GLU A 64 -11.29 -10.58 -8.75
C GLU A 64 -11.87 -9.39 -9.51
N ALA A 65 -11.69 -9.36 -10.85
CA ALA A 65 -12.21 -8.26 -11.67
C ALA A 65 -13.73 -8.13 -11.54
N SER A 66 -14.44 -9.26 -11.49
CA SER A 66 -15.90 -9.30 -11.29
C SER A 66 -16.36 -8.62 -10.00
N ASP A 67 -15.50 -8.60 -8.97
CA ASP A 67 -15.80 -7.98 -7.67
C ASP A 67 -15.70 -6.45 -7.73
N ILE A 68 -15.10 -5.91 -8.78
CA ILE A 68 -14.94 -4.46 -9.01
C ILE A 68 -15.83 -3.96 -10.15
N THR A 69 -15.93 -4.70 -11.25
CA THR A 69 -16.63 -4.28 -12.46
C THR A 69 -18.12 -4.11 -12.21
N GLY A 70 -18.69 -2.98 -12.63
CA GLY A 70 -20.09 -2.64 -12.40
C GLY A 70 -20.29 -1.19 -12.00
N THR A 71 -21.54 -0.84 -11.71
CA THR A 71 -21.90 0.49 -11.22
C THR A 71 -21.92 0.52 -9.70
N TRP A 72 -21.35 1.57 -9.13
CA TRP A 72 -21.26 1.82 -7.70
C TRP A 72 -21.81 3.21 -7.39
N GLN A 73 -22.58 3.32 -6.31
CA GLN A 73 -23.21 4.57 -5.91
C GLN A 73 -22.95 4.88 -4.44
N SER A 74 -22.73 6.15 -4.13
CA SER A 74 -22.67 6.65 -2.76
C SER A 74 -23.98 7.33 -2.37
N ASN A 75 -24.23 7.40 -1.06
CA ASN A 75 -25.35 8.16 -0.51
C ASN A 75 -25.19 9.69 -0.65
N LYS A 76 -24.04 10.19 -1.12
CA LYS A 76 -23.81 11.62 -1.41
C LYS A 76 -23.85 11.91 -2.92
N GLY A 77 -24.46 11.02 -3.70
CA GLY A 77 -24.67 11.18 -5.13
C GLY A 77 -23.43 10.94 -6.00
N GLY A 78 -22.38 10.34 -5.45
CA GLY A 78 -21.22 9.90 -6.22
C GLY A 78 -21.55 8.63 -6.98
N ARG A 79 -21.08 8.50 -8.21
CA ARG A 79 -21.23 7.31 -9.06
C ARG A 79 -19.89 6.93 -9.67
N VAL A 80 -19.58 5.64 -9.67
CA VAL A 80 -18.39 5.07 -10.33
C VAL A 80 -18.83 3.88 -11.15
N VAL A 81 -18.32 3.73 -12.36
CA VAL A 81 -18.55 2.59 -13.23
C VAL A 81 -17.21 2.04 -13.66
N PHE A 82 -16.92 0.80 -13.26
CA PHE A 82 -15.74 0.07 -13.71
C PHE A 82 -16.13 -0.92 -14.80
N THR A 83 -15.35 -0.97 -15.87
CA THR A 83 -15.50 -1.95 -16.96
C THR A 83 -14.39 -2.97 -16.91
N GLU A 84 -14.64 -4.18 -17.44
CA GLU A 84 -13.68 -5.31 -17.41
C GLU A 84 -12.38 -5.02 -18.18
N ASP A 85 -12.42 -4.12 -19.18
CA ASP A 85 -11.27 -3.71 -19.99
C ASP A 85 -10.32 -2.72 -19.29
N GLY A 86 -10.58 -2.40 -18.01
CA GLY A 86 -9.74 -1.49 -17.22
C GLY A 86 -10.12 -0.01 -17.32
N ALA A 87 -11.22 0.33 -18.00
CA ALA A 87 -11.72 1.71 -17.99
C ALA A 87 -12.62 2.00 -16.77
N VAL A 88 -12.65 3.26 -16.37
CA VAL A 88 -13.54 3.75 -15.32
C VAL A 88 -14.13 5.09 -15.72
N SER A 89 -15.44 5.25 -15.50
CA SER A 89 -16.12 6.56 -15.57
C SER A 89 -16.71 6.88 -14.21
N PHE A 90 -16.69 8.14 -13.82
CA PHE A 90 -17.17 8.56 -12.51
C PHE A 90 -17.79 9.95 -12.54
N GLY A 91 -18.73 10.17 -11.63
CA GLY A 91 -19.43 11.43 -11.47
C GLY A 91 -19.58 11.78 -10.00
N ASN A 92 -19.31 13.03 -9.66
CA ASN A 92 -19.49 13.58 -8.31
C ASN A 92 -18.80 12.75 -7.20
N ILE A 93 -17.65 12.16 -7.48
CA ILE A 93 -16.89 11.41 -6.48
C ILE A 93 -16.06 12.36 -5.62
N THR A 94 -15.83 12.00 -4.36
CA THR A 94 -14.85 12.73 -3.57
C THR A 94 -13.44 12.53 -4.14
N GLN A 95 -12.70 13.63 -4.31
CA GLN A 95 -11.35 13.68 -4.84
C GLN A 95 -10.35 14.02 -3.73
N ASP A 96 -9.10 13.56 -3.88
CA ASP A 96 -8.03 13.99 -2.98
C ASP A 96 -7.74 15.49 -3.17
N ARG A 97 -7.53 16.23 -2.06
CA ARG A 97 -7.18 17.66 -2.09
C ARG A 97 -5.89 17.93 -2.86
N TYR A 98 -4.97 16.97 -2.93
CA TYR A 98 -3.74 17.12 -3.67
C TYR A 98 -3.97 17.06 -5.18
N CYS A 99 -5.11 16.52 -5.61
CA CYS A 99 -5.52 16.45 -7.01
C CYS A 99 -6.22 17.71 -7.53
N VAL A 100 -6.38 18.73 -6.69
CA VAL A 100 -6.87 20.05 -7.12
C VAL A 100 -5.82 21.14 -6.88
N PRO A 101 -5.85 22.21 -7.70
CA PRO A 101 -5.13 23.45 -7.42
C PRO A 101 -5.28 23.95 -5.97
N GLU A 102 -4.23 24.55 -5.44
CA GLU A 102 -4.12 24.93 -4.02
C GLU A 102 -5.27 25.80 -3.52
N ASN A 103 -5.72 26.74 -4.35
CA ASN A 103 -6.84 27.64 -4.06
C ASN A 103 -8.20 26.93 -3.91
N MET A 104 -8.32 25.67 -4.34
CA MET A 104 -9.55 24.87 -4.25
C MET A 104 -9.50 23.81 -3.13
N ARG A 105 -8.37 23.67 -2.42
CA ARG A 105 -8.17 22.62 -1.39
C ARG A 105 -9.02 22.77 -0.14
N ASN A 106 -9.59 23.95 0.11
CA ASN A 106 -10.40 24.24 1.29
C ASN A 106 -11.86 23.75 1.17
N ALA A 107 -12.30 23.38 -0.03
CA ALA A 107 -13.56 22.68 -0.25
C ALA A 107 -13.33 21.15 -0.19
N VAL A 108 -14.38 20.37 0.01
CA VAL A 108 -14.33 18.92 -0.27
C VAL A 108 -14.37 18.77 -1.80
N PRO A 109 -13.23 18.53 -2.48
CA PRO A 109 -13.22 18.57 -3.92
C PRO A 109 -14.00 17.38 -4.47
N ARG A 110 -14.84 17.63 -5.46
CA ARG A 110 -15.60 16.61 -6.19
C ARG A 110 -15.14 16.60 -7.63
N ALA A 111 -15.02 15.40 -8.20
CA ALA A 111 -14.60 15.21 -9.58
C ALA A 111 -15.61 14.37 -10.36
N SER A 112 -15.62 14.61 -11.67
CA SER A 112 -16.29 13.77 -12.67
C SER A 112 -15.37 13.63 -13.87
N GLY A 113 -15.42 12.49 -14.54
CA GLY A 113 -14.57 12.22 -15.70
C GLY A 113 -14.37 10.74 -15.92
N ASP A 114 -13.34 10.46 -16.71
CA ASP A 114 -12.97 9.11 -17.13
C ASP A 114 -11.50 8.85 -16.79
N GLY A 115 -11.15 7.59 -16.66
CA GLY A 115 -9.81 7.16 -16.32
C GLY A 115 -9.60 5.66 -16.55
N THR A 116 -8.54 5.15 -15.94
CA THR A 116 -8.21 3.72 -15.95
C THR A 116 -8.13 3.19 -14.52
N TRP A 117 -8.33 1.89 -14.34
CA TRP A 117 -8.15 1.23 -13.06
C TRP A 117 -7.26 0.00 -13.18
N THR A 118 -6.50 -0.27 -12.12
CA THR A 118 -5.67 -1.47 -11.96
C THR A 118 -5.77 -1.99 -10.54
N PHE A 119 -5.57 -3.30 -10.32
CA PHE A 119 -5.43 -3.81 -8.97
C PHE A 119 -4.25 -3.17 -8.25
N ASP A 120 -4.50 -2.71 -7.04
CA ASP A 120 -3.48 -2.15 -6.17
C ASP A 120 -3.89 -2.38 -4.71
N THR A 121 -2.91 -2.60 -3.85
CA THR A 121 -3.13 -2.80 -2.41
C THR A 121 -2.34 -1.77 -1.64
N VAL A 122 -3.05 -0.93 -0.90
CA VAL A 122 -2.41 -0.01 0.02
C VAL A 122 -1.98 -0.78 1.27
N PRO A 123 -0.76 -0.58 1.81
CA PRO A 123 -0.34 -1.21 3.04
C PRO A 123 -1.36 -1.02 4.17
N ASP A 124 -1.58 -2.08 4.95
CA ASP A 124 -2.51 -2.14 6.08
C ASP A 124 -4.01 -1.97 5.72
N GLU A 125 -4.36 -2.02 4.43
CA GLU A 125 -5.76 -2.01 3.96
C GLU A 125 -6.14 -3.33 3.28
N ARG A 126 -7.45 -3.51 3.05
CA ARG A 126 -7.96 -4.59 2.19
C ARG A 126 -7.52 -4.37 0.74
N PRO A 127 -7.50 -5.43 -0.09
CA PRO A 127 -7.29 -5.30 -1.53
C PRO A 127 -8.26 -4.29 -2.16
N GLY A 128 -7.81 -3.65 -3.23
CA GLY A 128 -8.59 -2.65 -3.94
C GLY A 128 -8.11 -2.44 -5.35
N VAL A 129 -8.47 -1.28 -5.89
CA VAL A 129 -7.99 -0.81 -7.19
C VAL A 129 -7.51 0.63 -7.08
N ARG A 130 -6.50 0.94 -7.88
CA ARG A 130 -6.02 2.30 -8.11
C ARG A 130 -6.71 2.84 -9.35
N ILE A 131 -7.37 3.99 -9.21
CA ILE A 131 -8.01 4.77 -10.28
C ILE A 131 -7.07 5.90 -10.67
N GLU A 132 -6.72 6.00 -11.95
CA GLU A 132 -5.89 7.08 -12.48
C GLU A 132 -6.65 7.88 -13.53
N PHE A 133 -6.59 9.21 -13.46
CA PHE A 133 -7.33 10.10 -14.36
C PHE A 133 -6.64 11.45 -14.52
N ALA A 134 -6.94 12.13 -15.63
CA ALA A 134 -6.53 13.51 -15.85
C ALA A 134 -7.45 14.47 -15.08
N THR A 135 -6.87 15.50 -14.47
CA THR A 135 -7.66 16.47 -13.68
C THR A 135 -8.25 17.61 -14.51
N GLY A 136 -7.82 17.75 -15.77
CA GLY A 136 -8.14 18.91 -16.60
C GLY A 136 -7.44 20.21 -16.16
N HIS A 137 -6.54 20.15 -15.18
CA HIS A 137 -5.75 21.29 -14.70
C HIS A 137 -4.29 21.17 -15.12
N GLU A 138 -3.59 22.30 -15.24
CA GLU A 138 -2.14 22.29 -15.51
C GLU A 138 -1.36 21.60 -14.37
N ARG A 139 -1.79 21.79 -13.12
CA ARG A 139 -1.17 21.16 -11.94
C ARG A 139 -2.18 20.82 -10.83
N PRO A 140 -2.18 19.58 -10.32
CA PRO A 140 -1.53 18.41 -10.94
C PRO A 140 -2.29 18.00 -12.21
N ALA A 141 -1.60 17.62 -13.28
CA ALA A 141 -2.24 17.18 -14.53
C ALA A 141 -2.92 15.81 -14.41
N HIS A 142 -2.44 14.99 -13.48
CA HIS A 142 -2.91 13.62 -13.23
C HIS A 142 -3.17 13.41 -11.74
N CYS A 143 -4.16 12.59 -11.44
CA CYS A 143 -4.55 12.20 -10.09
C CYS A 143 -4.65 10.68 -10.00
N ALA A 144 -4.43 10.16 -8.79
CA ALA A 144 -4.75 8.77 -8.46
C ALA A 144 -5.60 8.70 -7.18
N LEU A 145 -6.55 7.77 -7.15
CA LEU A 145 -7.38 7.47 -6.00
C LEU A 145 -7.38 5.95 -5.76
N ASN A 146 -7.46 5.52 -4.51
CA ASN A 146 -7.59 4.10 -4.18
C ASN A 146 -9.03 3.79 -3.81
N ALA A 147 -9.67 2.87 -4.53
CA ALA A 147 -10.94 2.28 -4.16
C ALA A 147 -10.67 0.97 -3.40
N ILE A 148 -10.97 0.96 -2.10
CA ILE A 148 -10.70 -0.19 -1.24
C ILE A 148 -11.97 -1.02 -1.09
N TRP A 149 -11.85 -2.31 -1.35
CA TRP A 149 -12.98 -3.23 -1.28
C TRP A 149 -13.23 -3.71 0.15
N VAL A 150 -14.48 -3.70 0.58
CA VAL A 150 -14.89 -3.98 1.97
C VAL A 150 -15.50 -5.37 2.11
N GLY A 151 -15.89 -6.04 1.03
CA GLY A 151 -16.47 -7.38 1.06
C GLY A 151 -17.90 -7.46 0.53
N LYS A 152 -18.36 -8.69 0.24
CA LYS A 152 -19.68 -8.99 -0.37
C LYS A 152 -20.87 -8.96 0.59
N ARG A 153 -20.67 -8.88 1.92
CA ARG A 153 -21.75 -9.08 2.92
C ARG A 153 -21.74 -8.02 4.02
N PRO A 154 -22.92 -7.48 4.41
CA PRO A 154 -24.27 -7.74 3.86
C PRO A 154 -24.55 -7.03 2.53
N TYR A 155 -23.68 -6.12 2.10
CA TYR A 155 -23.77 -5.40 0.83
C TYR A 155 -22.37 -5.37 0.21
N ASP A 156 -22.30 -5.55 -1.11
CA ASP A 156 -21.04 -5.35 -1.81
C ASP A 156 -20.65 -3.88 -1.75
N GLN A 157 -19.55 -3.61 -1.07
CA GLN A 157 -19.16 -2.28 -0.64
C GLN A 157 -17.71 -2.00 -0.96
N MET A 158 -17.45 -0.76 -1.37
CA MET A 158 -16.11 -0.20 -1.43
C MET A 158 -16.12 1.18 -0.78
N TYR A 159 -14.94 1.74 -0.54
CA TYR A 159 -14.80 3.15 -0.26
C TYR A 159 -13.65 3.75 -1.05
N LEU A 160 -13.80 5.02 -1.43
CA LEU A 160 -12.69 5.78 -1.98
C LEU A 160 -11.87 6.34 -0.82
N ARG A 161 -10.58 5.99 -0.80
CA ARG A 161 -9.62 6.49 0.18
C ARG A 161 -9.09 7.84 -0.24
N GLN A 162 -9.07 8.75 0.71
CA GLN A 162 -8.44 10.07 0.61
C GLN A 162 -7.31 10.17 1.64
N ASP A 163 -6.32 11.02 1.39
CA ASP A 163 -5.21 11.26 2.32
C ASP A 163 -5.65 11.95 3.62
N ASP A 164 -6.83 12.60 3.63
CA ASP A 164 -7.40 13.23 4.83
C ASP A 164 -8.06 12.24 5.80
N GLY A 165 -8.03 10.94 5.48
CA GLY A 165 -8.63 9.87 6.28
C GLY A 165 -10.15 9.79 6.17
N LYS A 166 -10.82 10.70 5.44
CA LYS A 166 -12.25 10.57 5.17
C LYS A 166 -12.46 9.49 4.11
N ARG A 167 -13.57 8.78 4.29
CA ARG A 167 -13.97 7.67 3.42
C ARG A 167 -15.41 7.92 3.00
N GLU A 168 -15.64 7.93 1.69
CA GLU A 168 -16.98 7.87 1.14
C GLU A 168 -17.28 6.43 0.74
N ARG A 169 -18.37 5.88 1.29
CA ARG A 169 -18.77 4.50 1.03
C ARG A 169 -19.64 4.44 -0.23
N TYR A 170 -19.36 3.44 -1.05
CA TYR A 170 -20.12 3.12 -2.24
C TYR A 170 -20.68 1.71 -2.11
N THR A 171 -21.91 1.53 -2.59
CA THR A 171 -22.58 0.24 -2.71
C THR A 171 -22.77 -0.08 -4.18
N ARG A 172 -22.57 -1.35 -4.54
CA ARG A 172 -22.86 -1.82 -5.90
C ARG A 172 -24.34 -1.65 -6.20
N ASP A 173 -24.63 -1.08 -7.36
CA ASP A 173 -25.97 -0.99 -7.92
C ASP A 173 -26.32 -2.32 -8.59
N SER A 174 -27.18 -3.10 -7.94
CA SER A 174 -27.63 -4.41 -8.44
C SER A 174 -28.68 -4.33 -9.55
N THR A 175 -29.11 -3.12 -9.94
CA THR A 175 -30.14 -2.92 -10.97
C THR A 175 -29.57 -2.60 -12.34
N ALA A 176 -28.26 -2.38 -12.45
CA ALA A 176 -27.57 -2.11 -13.71
C ALA A 176 -27.15 -3.43 -14.39
N HIS A 177 -28.11 -4.10 -15.05
CA HIS A 177 -27.87 -5.22 -15.96
C HIS A 177 -28.50 -4.95 -17.32
#